data_AF-A0A522AX66-F1
#
_entry.id   AF-A0A522AX66-F1
#
_cell.length_a   1.000
_cell.length_b   1.000
_cell.length_c   1.000
_cell.angle_alpha   90.00
_cell.angle_beta   90.00
_cell.angle_gamma   90.00
#
_symmetry.space_group_name_H-M   'P 1'
#
loop_
_entity.id
_entity.type
_entity.pdbx_description
1 polymer ?
#
loop_
_entity_poly.entity_id
_entity_poly.type
_entity_poly.pdbx_seq_one_letter_code
_entity_poly.pdbx_strand_id
1 'polypeptide(L)'
;MSKQPAPSYPQDFAEVLRHIQQTRQRVLAQANTALIDLYWRVGQTLSHKVAQAGWGKGVVTELAHYIAQADPTIHGFSDKNLWRMKQFYETYQGDEKLSTMLRALPWSHNLAIFSRCKTVDERQFYLALAAKERYTFRELDRQISASTFERAVAAPAKLSTLLRV
;
A
#
# COMPACT_ATOMS: atom_id res chain seq x y z
N MET A 1 55.56 23.34 -16.76
CA MET A 1 55.03 22.05 -16.25
C MET A 1 53.51 22.13 -16.31
N SER A 2 52.90 21.49 -17.31
CA SER A 2 51.45 21.50 -17.51
C SER A 2 50.79 20.61 -16.47
N LYS A 3 49.93 21.15 -15.61
CA LYS A 3 49.11 20.35 -14.67
C LYS A 3 48.15 19.49 -15.47
N GLN A 4 48.26 18.18 -15.36
CA GLN A 4 47.25 17.24 -15.84
C GLN A 4 45.92 17.51 -15.12
N PRO A 5 44.78 17.50 -15.84
CA PRO A 5 43.47 17.69 -15.21
C PRO A 5 43.20 16.56 -14.22
N ALA A 6 42.59 16.90 -13.09
CA ALA A 6 42.23 15.92 -12.07
C ALA A 6 41.31 14.84 -12.66
N PRO A 7 41.50 13.57 -12.29
CA PRO A 7 40.63 12.51 -12.76
C PRO A 7 39.18 12.75 -12.31
N SER A 8 38.24 12.50 -13.23
CA SER A 8 36.81 12.73 -13.07
C SER A 8 36.09 11.38 -13.00
N TYR A 9 35.42 11.09 -11.87
CA TYR A 9 34.71 9.84 -11.60
C TYR A 9 33.16 9.89 -11.61
N PRO A 10 32.46 10.74 -12.39
CA PRO A 10 30.99 10.81 -12.37
C PRO A 10 30.29 9.45 -12.59
N GLN A 11 30.87 8.56 -13.39
CA GLN A 11 30.30 7.23 -13.64
C GLN A 11 30.34 6.34 -12.40
N ASP A 12 31.49 6.28 -11.71
CA ASP A 12 31.64 5.52 -10.46
C ASP A 12 30.71 6.07 -9.37
N PHE A 13 30.59 7.40 -9.27
CA PHE A 13 29.68 8.04 -8.31
C PHE A 13 28.21 7.74 -8.61
N ALA A 14 27.81 7.76 -9.89
CA ALA A 14 26.46 7.42 -10.31
C ALA A 14 26.14 5.94 -10.05
N GLU A 15 27.12 5.05 -10.21
CA GLU A 15 27.00 3.63 -9.87
C GLU A 15 26.77 3.42 -8.37
N VAL A 16 27.61 4.03 -7.52
CA VAL A 16 27.44 3.93 -6.06
C VAL A 16 26.08 4.47 -5.64
N LEU A 17 25.67 5.62 -6.17
CA LEU A 17 24.35 6.21 -5.89
C LEU A 17 23.21 5.25 -6.29
N ARG A 18 23.30 4.61 -7.45
CA ARG A 18 22.32 3.63 -7.93
C ARG A 18 22.23 2.43 -6.99
N HIS A 19 23.34 1.89 -6.50
CA HIS A 19 23.32 0.78 -5.53
C HIS A 19 22.63 1.17 -4.22
N ILE A 20 22.90 2.37 -3.71
CA ILE A 20 22.25 2.90 -2.50
C ILE A 20 20.74 3.01 -2.73
N GLN A 21 20.32 3.62 -3.83
CA GLN A 21 18.91 3.83 -4.15
C GLN A 21 18.15 2.51 -4.34
N GLN A 22 18.72 1.56 -5.09
CA GLN A 22 18.12 0.25 -5.33
C GLN A 22 17.98 -0.55 -4.03
N THR A 23 19.01 -0.53 -3.19
CA THR A 23 18.97 -1.23 -1.88
C THR A 23 17.90 -0.63 -0.98
N ARG A 24 17.84 0.70 -0.87
CA ARG A 24 16.79 1.39 -0.10
C ARG A 24 15.38 1.03 -0.59
N GLN A 25 15.17 1.03 -1.91
CA GLN A 25 13.88 0.65 -2.50
C GLN A 25 13.50 -0.78 -2.17
N ARG A 26 14.45 -1.72 -2.25
CA ARG A 26 14.21 -3.13 -1.92
C ARG A 26 13.84 -3.33 -0.45
N VAL A 27 14.58 -2.69 0.47
CA VAL A 27 14.30 -2.75 1.91
C VAL A 27 12.89 -2.22 2.20
N LEU A 28 12.53 -1.07 1.62
CA LEU A 28 11.19 -0.50 1.79
C LEU A 28 10.10 -1.41 1.23
N ALA A 29 10.31 -2.02 0.06
CA ALA A 29 9.34 -2.95 -0.52
C ALA A 29 9.12 -4.18 0.37
N GLN A 30 10.21 -4.78 0.87
CA GLN A 30 10.13 -5.94 1.77
C GLN A 30 9.44 -5.58 3.10
N ALA A 31 9.78 -4.43 3.69
CA ALA A 31 9.14 -3.95 4.90
C ALA A 31 7.63 -3.69 4.69
N ASN A 32 7.26 -3.09 3.55
CA ASN A 32 5.86 -2.86 3.20
C ASN A 32 5.09 -4.19 3.09
N THR A 33 5.62 -5.17 2.36
CA THR A 33 4.98 -6.49 2.24
C THR A 33 4.79 -7.14 3.60
N ALA A 34 5.83 -7.17 4.44
CA ALA A 34 5.74 -7.74 5.78
C ALA A 34 4.69 -7.01 6.67
N LEU A 35 4.61 -5.68 6.56
CA LEU A 35 3.65 -4.88 7.32
C LEU A 35 2.21 -5.11 6.84
N ILE A 36 1.97 -5.19 5.53
CA ILE A 36 0.65 -5.51 4.97
C ILE A 36 0.23 -6.92 5.36
N ASP A 37 1.13 -7.89 5.36
CA ASP A 37 0.86 -9.26 5.80
C ASP A 37 0.54 -9.33 7.30
N LEU A 38 1.18 -8.50 8.12
CA LEU A 38 0.83 -8.35 9.53
C LEU A 38 -0.60 -7.80 9.69
N TYR A 39 -0.91 -6.70 9.00
CA TYR A 39 -2.24 -6.07 9.08
C TYR A 39 -3.34 -6.98 8.54
N TRP A 40 -3.05 -7.78 7.51
CA TRP A 40 -3.94 -8.84 7.04
C TRP A 40 -4.26 -9.85 8.13
N ARG A 41 -3.24 -10.41 8.79
CA ARG A 41 -3.40 -11.42 9.86
C ARG A 41 -4.14 -10.87 11.08
N VAL A 42 -3.84 -9.63 11.47
CA VAL A 42 -4.57 -8.94 12.55
C VAL A 42 -6.03 -8.74 12.15
N GLY A 43 -6.28 -8.28 10.92
CA GLY A 43 -7.62 -8.11 10.37
C GLY A 43 -8.43 -9.41 10.36
N GLN A 44 -7.82 -10.50 9.90
CA GLN A 44 -8.43 -11.83 9.91
C GLN A 44 -8.80 -12.28 11.33
N THR A 45 -7.87 -12.13 12.27
CA THR A 45 -8.10 -12.48 13.67
C THR A 45 -9.27 -11.69 14.25
N LEU A 46 -9.31 -10.38 14.01
CA LEU A 46 -10.41 -9.52 14.47
C LEU A 46 -11.73 -9.88 13.80
N SER A 47 -11.74 -10.18 12.50
CA SER A 47 -12.95 -10.60 11.79
C SER A 47 -13.55 -11.86 12.42
N HIS A 48 -12.74 -12.89 12.65
CA HIS A 48 -13.19 -14.12 13.31
C HIS A 48 -13.64 -13.89 14.75
N LYS A 49 -12.90 -13.11 15.56
CA LYS A 49 -13.25 -12.86 16.97
C LYS A 49 -14.51 -12.03 17.12
N VAL A 50 -14.74 -11.06 16.23
CA VAL A 50 -15.99 -10.28 16.21
C VAL A 50 -17.17 -11.17 15.82
N ALA A 51 -17.00 -12.05 14.83
CA ALA A 51 -18.07 -12.92 14.36
C ALA A 51 -18.42 -14.07 15.34
N GLN A 52 -17.42 -14.68 15.97
CA GLN A 52 -17.59 -15.92 16.76
C GLN A 52 -17.55 -15.72 18.27
N ALA A 53 -16.73 -14.78 18.75
CA ALA A 53 -16.49 -14.57 20.18
C ALA A 53 -17.17 -13.31 20.73
N GLY A 54 -18.02 -12.66 19.93
CA GLY A 54 -18.78 -11.48 20.34
C GLY A 54 -17.92 -10.26 20.68
N TRP A 55 -16.69 -10.18 20.14
CA TRP A 55 -15.84 -9.01 20.37
C TRP A 55 -16.53 -7.75 19.86
N GLY A 56 -16.97 -6.92 20.81
CA GLY A 56 -17.53 -5.60 20.54
C GLY A 56 -16.47 -4.51 20.54
N LYS A 57 -16.91 -3.25 20.45
CA LYS A 57 -16.03 -2.08 20.50
C LYS A 57 -15.14 -2.06 21.74
N GLY A 58 -15.69 -2.41 22.91
CA GLY A 58 -14.94 -2.41 24.18
C GLY A 58 -13.72 -3.34 24.16
N VAL A 59 -13.89 -4.59 23.72
CA VAL A 59 -12.81 -5.58 23.67
C VAL A 59 -11.70 -5.16 22.69
N VAL A 60 -12.06 -4.54 21.55
CA VAL A 60 -11.06 -4.02 20.61
C VAL A 60 -10.30 -2.82 21.19
N THR A 61 -10.97 -1.97 21.98
CA THR A 61 -10.31 -0.89 22.72
C THR A 61 -9.35 -1.44 23.79
N GLU A 62 -9.76 -2.48 24.52
CA GLU A 62 -8.89 -3.18 25.49
C GLU A 62 -7.65 -3.77 24.80
N LEU A 63 -7.81 -4.39 23.62
CA LEU A 63 -6.68 -4.87 22.83
C LEU A 63 -5.71 -3.75 22.45
N ALA A 64 -6.22 -2.61 21.99
CA ALA A 64 -5.37 -1.46 21.65
C ALA A 64 -4.57 -0.97 22.86
N HIS A 65 -5.21 -0.88 24.03
CA HIS A 65 -4.54 -0.51 25.28
C HIS A 65 -3.50 -1.56 25.70
N TYR A 66 -3.85 -2.84 25.61
CA TYR A 66 -2.94 -3.94 25.93
C TYR A 66 -1.66 -3.88 25.08
N ILE A 67 -1.78 -3.68 23.76
CA ILE A 67 -0.61 -3.56 22.86
C ILE A 67 0.28 -2.39 23.28
N ALA A 68 -0.32 -1.22 23.53
CA ALA A 68 0.44 -0.02 23.90
C ALA A 68 1.13 -0.14 25.27
N GLN A 69 0.53 -0.87 26.20
CA GLN A 69 1.11 -1.13 27.53
C GLN A 69 2.20 -2.21 27.48
N ALA A 70 1.99 -3.26 26.68
CA ALA A 70 2.94 -4.36 26.56
C ALA A 70 4.23 -3.94 25.85
N ASP A 71 4.14 -3.06 24.85
CA ASP A 71 5.30 -2.49 24.17
C ASP A 71 5.00 -1.05 23.68
N PRO A 72 5.47 -0.01 24.39
CA PRO A 72 5.25 1.38 24.02
C PRO A 72 5.93 1.81 22.71
N THR A 73 6.87 1.03 22.19
CA THR A 73 7.53 1.30 20.91
C THR A 73 6.68 0.89 19.71
N ILE A 74 5.67 0.05 19.93
CA ILE A 74 4.73 -0.37 18.89
C ILE A 74 3.72 0.75 18.64
N HIS A 75 3.61 1.14 17.37
CA HIS A 75 2.68 2.16 16.91
C HIS A 75 1.79 1.62 15.79
N GLY A 76 0.67 2.31 15.53
CA GLY A 76 -0.25 1.94 14.46
C GLY A 76 -1.33 0.93 14.87
N PHE A 77 -1.50 0.61 16.15
CA PHE A 77 -2.53 -0.33 16.63
C PHE A 77 -3.58 0.32 17.53
N SER A 78 -3.98 1.56 17.20
CA SER A 78 -5.14 2.17 17.86
C SER A 78 -6.43 1.40 17.55
N ASP A 79 -7.43 1.54 18.41
CA ASP A 79 -8.78 1.00 18.24
C ASP A 79 -9.30 1.18 16.80
N LYS A 80 -9.23 2.41 16.27
CA LYS A 80 -9.67 2.75 14.92
C LYS A 80 -8.84 2.04 13.86
N ASN A 81 -7.53 1.88 14.07
CA ASN A 81 -6.70 1.20 13.08
C ASN A 81 -6.90 -0.31 13.11
N LEU A 82 -7.17 -0.92 14.27
CA LEU A 82 -7.58 -2.32 14.37
C LEU A 82 -8.88 -2.58 13.60
N TRP A 83 -9.88 -1.71 13.74
CA TRP A 83 -11.11 -1.80 12.93
C TRP A 83 -10.84 -1.65 11.43
N ARG A 84 -9.90 -0.78 11.02
CA ARG A 84 -9.48 -0.66 9.62
C ARG A 84 -8.75 -1.92 9.12
N MET A 85 -7.94 -2.57 9.95
CA MET A 85 -7.31 -3.85 9.60
C MET A 85 -8.37 -4.95 9.39
N LYS A 86 -9.38 -5.02 10.26
CA LYS A 86 -10.53 -5.92 10.06
C LYS A 86 -11.25 -5.64 8.74
N GLN A 87 -11.60 -4.37 8.49
CA GLN A 87 -12.25 -3.97 7.23
C GLN A 87 -11.39 -4.30 6.01
N PHE A 88 -10.08 -4.09 6.10
CA PHE A 88 -9.13 -4.42 5.04
C PHE A 88 -9.17 -5.91 4.70
N TYR A 89 -9.08 -6.78 5.70
CA TYR A 89 -9.22 -8.23 5.50
C TYR A 89 -10.57 -8.57 4.85
N GLU A 90 -11.68 -8.09 5.41
CA GLU A 90 -13.02 -8.40 4.93
C GLU A 90 -13.28 -7.90 3.51
N THR A 91 -12.64 -6.80 3.12
CA THR A 91 -12.77 -6.23 1.76
C THR A 91 -12.13 -7.13 0.70
N TYR A 92 -11.05 -7.84 1.05
CA TYR A 92 -10.19 -8.50 0.06
C TYR A 92 -10.13 -10.03 0.21
N GLN A 93 -10.59 -10.62 1.32
CA GLN A 93 -10.48 -12.07 1.59
C GLN A 93 -11.07 -12.98 0.50
N GLY A 94 -12.06 -12.49 -0.27
CA GLY A 94 -12.71 -13.25 -1.34
C GLY A 94 -12.07 -13.08 -2.71
N ASP A 95 -10.98 -12.30 -2.84
CA ASP A 95 -10.34 -11.99 -4.12
C ASP A 95 -8.82 -12.15 -4.02
N GLU A 96 -8.33 -13.31 -4.46
CA GLU A 96 -6.90 -13.66 -4.43
C GLU A 96 -6.05 -12.71 -5.30
N LYS A 97 -6.62 -12.21 -6.40
CA LYS A 97 -5.92 -11.30 -7.32
C LYS A 97 -5.68 -9.97 -6.64
N LEU A 98 -6.70 -9.38 -6.02
CA LEU A 98 -6.54 -8.15 -5.24
C LEU A 98 -5.64 -8.36 -4.04
N SER A 99 -5.73 -9.53 -3.39
CA SER A 99 -4.87 -9.94 -2.27
C SER A 99 -3.38 -10.00 -2.62
N THR A 100 -3.06 -10.21 -3.90
CA THR A 100 -1.68 -10.14 -4.38
C THR A 100 -1.25 -8.69 -4.61
N MET A 101 -2.12 -7.87 -5.21
CA MET A 101 -1.82 -6.47 -5.54
C MET A 101 -1.59 -5.59 -4.30
N LEU A 102 -2.35 -5.82 -3.22
CA LEU A 102 -2.26 -5.00 -2.00
C LEU A 102 -0.88 -5.03 -1.32
N ARG A 103 -0.09 -6.10 -1.48
CA ARG A 103 1.24 -6.26 -0.87
C ARG A 103 2.32 -5.42 -1.55
N ALA A 104 2.05 -4.95 -2.76
CA ALA A 104 2.93 -4.04 -3.49
C ALA A 104 2.81 -2.58 -3.02
N LEU A 105 1.79 -2.25 -2.22
CA LEU A 105 1.46 -0.89 -1.85
C LEU A 105 1.56 -0.65 -0.33
N PRO A 106 2.02 0.54 0.10
CA PRO A 106 2.02 0.90 1.52
C PRO A 106 0.61 0.91 2.14
N TRP A 107 0.53 0.80 3.46
CA TRP A 107 -0.75 0.82 4.19
C TRP A 107 -1.64 2.03 3.87
N SER A 108 -1.05 3.22 3.74
CA SER A 108 -1.79 4.45 3.43
C SER A 108 -2.53 4.37 2.08
N HIS A 109 -1.93 3.69 1.09
CA HIS A 109 -2.53 3.52 -0.24
C HIS A 109 -3.70 2.55 -0.17
N ASN A 110 -3.46 1.39 0.46
CA ASN A 110 -4.52 0.40 0.70
C ASN A 110 -5.69 1.04 1.45
N LEU A 111 -5.41 1.78 2.54
CA LEU A 111 -6.40 2.48 3.33
C LEU A 111 -7.25 3.46 2.50
N ALA A 112 -6.63 4.28 1.66
CA ALA A 112 -7.36 5.19 0.78
C ALA A 112 -8.25 4.42 -0.20
N ILE A 113 -7.73 3.36 -0.82
CA ILE A 113 -8.44 2.58 -1.84
C ILE A 113 -9.64 1.86 -1.23
N PHE A 114 -9.48 1.02 -0.20
CA PHE A 114 -10.62 0.27 0.33
C PHE A 114 -11.66 1.16 1.03
N SER A 115 -11.26 2.31 1.57
CA SER A 115 -12.18 3.23 2.24
C SER A 115 -13.03 4.03 1.24
N ARG A 116 -12.42 4.46 0.13
CA ARG A 116 -13.05 5.38 -0.84
C ARG A 116 -13.70 4.65 -2.00
N CYS A 117 -13.04 3.61 -2.52
CA CYS A 117 -13.50 2.87 -3.69
C CYS A 117 -14.55 1.82 -3.30
N LYS A 118 -15.69 1.82 -3.98
CA LYS A 118 -16.88 1.04 -3.58
C LYS A 118 -16.98 -0.29 -4.29
N THR A 119 -16.54 -0.36 -5.55
CA THR A 119 -16.61 -1.56 -6.37
C THR A 119 -15.28 -2.31 -6.41
N VAL A 120 -15.33 -3.60 -6.74
CA VAL A 120 -14.14 -4.43 -6.96
C VAL A 120 -13.30 -3.88 -8.12
N ASP A 121 -13.95 -3.49 -9.22
CA ASP A 121 -13.28 -2.95 -10.41
C ASP A 121 -12.53 -1.64 -10.13
N GLU A 122 -13.15 -0.73 -9.38
CA GLU A 122 -12.53 0.55 -9.01
C GLU A 122 -11.30 0.31 -8.12
N ARG A 123 -11.41 -0.60 -7.14
CA ARG A 123 -10.27 -0.99 -6.30
C ARG A 123 -9.16 -1.61 -7.13
N GLN A 124 -9.49 -2.55 -8.02
CA GLN A 124 -8.52 -3.18 -8.91
C GLN A 124 -7.80 -2.14 -9.77
N PHE A 125 -8.55 -1.19 -10.32
CA PHE A 125 -8.01 -0.11 -11.15
C PHE A 125 -6.96 0.70 -10.40
N TYR A 126 -7.28 1.23 -9.22
CA TYR A 126 -6.35 2.06 -8.46
C TYR A 126 -5.18 1.26 -7.85
N LEU A 127 -5.40 0.01 -7.45
CA LEU A 127 -4.32 -0.88 -7.00
C LEU A 127 -3.29 -1.11 -8.13
N ALA A 128 -3.77 -1.45 -9.32
CA ALA A 128 -2.91 -1.68 -10.48
C ALA A 128 -2.22 -0.39 -10.94
N LEU A 129 -2.95 0.71 -11.04
CA LEU A 129 -2.42 1.99 -11.50
C LEU A 129 -1.36 2.54 -10.54
N ALA A 130 -1.62 2.51 -9.23
CA ALA A 130 -0.67 2.98 -8.22
C ALA A 130 0.62 2.17 -8.22
N ALA A 131 0.53 0.84 -8.38
CA ALA A 131 1.70 -0.03 -8.43
C ALA A 131 2.50 0.18 -9.72
N LYS A 132 1.82 0.27 -10.87
CA LYS A 132 2.44 0.47 -12.18
C LYS A 132 3.18 1.81 -12.27
N GLU A 133 2.51 2.89 -11.90
CA GLU A 133 3.02 4.26 -12.03
C GLU A 133 3.85 4.70 -10.80
N ARG A 134 4.02 3.80 -9.82
CA ARG A 134 4.76 4.03 -8.57
C ARG A 134 4.30 5.31 -7.85
N TYR A 135 2.98 5.47 -7.73
CA TYR A 135 2.41 6.67 -7.13
C TYR A 135 2.89 6.87 -5.70
N THR A 136 3.20 8.13 -5.39
CA THR A 136 3.21 8.57 -3.99
C THR A 136 1.78 8.61 -3.48
N PHE A 137 1.60 8.60 -2.16
CA PHE A 137 0.27 8.71 -1.57
C PHE A 137 -0.50 9.94 -2.08
N ARG A 138 0.18 11.08 -2.22
CA ARG A 138 -0.41 12.33 -2.72
C ARG A 138 -0.93 12.17 -4.16
N GLU A 139 -0.18 11.46 -4.99
CA GLU A 139 -0.60 11.24 -6.37
C GLU A 139 -1.78 10.28 -6.45
N LEU A 140 -1.77 9.18 -5.68
CA LEU A 140 -2.94 8.29 -5.58
C LEU A 140 -4.19 9.06 -5.09
N ASP A 141 -4.03 9.85 -4.03
CA ASP A 141 -5.11 10.66 -3.47
C ASP A 141 -5.70 11.63 -4.50
N ARG A 142 -4.84 12.29 -5.29
CA ARG A 142 -5.24 13.15 -6.40
C ARG A 142 -6.03 12.38 -7.46
N GLN A 143 -5.57 11.20 -7.84
CA GLN A 143 -6.20 10.39 -8.91
C GLN A 143 -7.57 9.87 -8.49
N ILE A 144 -7.73 9.42 -7.24
CA ILE A 144 -9.02 9.02 -6.68
C ILE A 144 -9.95 10.23 -6.59
N SER A 145 -9.45 11.38 -6.12
CA SER A 145 -10.26 12.61 -6.00
C SER A 145 -10.70 13.17 -7.34
N ALA A 146 -9.95 12.90 -8.41
CA ALA A 146 -10.29 13.28 -9.77
C ALA A 146 -11.17 12.25 -10.50
N SER A 147 -11.70 11.23 -9.81
CA SER A 147 -12.58 10.20 -10.38
C SER A 147 -12.01 9.61 -11.68
N THR A 148 -10.74 9.23 -11.62
CA THR A 148 -9.98 8.79 -12.80
C THR A 148 -10.50 7.46 -13.33
N PHE A 149 -10.96 6.57 -12.45
CA PHE A 149 -11.63 5.34 -12.84
C PHE A 149 -12.88 5.61 -13.68
N GLU A 150 -13.78 6.46 -13.21
CA GLU A 150 -15.03 6.79 -13.88
C GLU A 150 -14.78 7.42 -15.24
N ARG A 151 -13.80 8.32 -15.33
CA ARG A 151 -13.38 8.93 -16.60
C ARG A 151 -12.78 7.91 -17.56
N ALA A 152 -11.98 6.96 -17.06
CA ALA A 152 -11.40 5.90 -17.88
C ALA A 152 -12.46 4.94 -18.41
N VAL A 153 -13.49 4.63 -17.62
CA VAL A 153 -14.63 3.79 -18.03
C VAL A 153 -15.55 4.52 -19.02
N ALA A 154 -15.78 5.82 -18.81
CA ALA A 154 -16.62 6.64 -19.69
C ALA A 154 -15.94 7.06 -20.99
N ALA A 155 -14.62 6.90 -21.11
CA ALA A 155 -13.89 7.24 -22.32
C ALA A 155 -14.31 6.28 -23.46
N PRO A 156 -14.67 6.80 -24.65
CA PRO A 156 -14.96 5.95 -25.79
C PRO A 156 -13.70 5.12 -26.15
N ALA A 157 -13.90 3.86 -26.56
CA ALA A 157 -12.87 2.82 -26.79
C ALA A 157 -11.83 3.11 -27.91
N LYS A 158 -11.46 4.36 -28.15
CA LYS A 158 -10.53 4.80 -29.21
C LYS A 158 -9.16 5.19 -28.65
N LEU A 159 -8.54 4.32 -27.85
CA LEU A 159 -7.08 4.37 -27.61
C LEU A 159 -6.46 2.95 -27.53
N SER A 160 -7.14 1.93 -28.03
CA SER A 160 -6.61 0.55 -28.13
C SER A 160 -5.58 0.35 -29.25
N THR A 161 -5.22 1.40 -30.00
CA THR A 161 -4.33 1.32 -31.18
C THR A 161 -2.86 1.67 -30.93
N LEU A 162 -2.40 1.91 -29.69
CA LEU A 162 -0.98 2.27 -29.43
C LEU A 162 -0.16 1.25 -28.63
N LEU A 163 -0.58 -0.02 -28.58
CA LEU A 163 0.29 -1.13 -28.14
C LEU A 163 0.38 -2.22 -29.22
N ARG A 164 0.85 -1.83 -30.41
CA ARG A 164 1.56 -2.69 -31.35
C ARG A 164 2.62 -1.86 -32.06
N VAL A 165 3.80 -1.77 -31.45
CA VAL A 165 5.09 -1.64 -32.12
C VAL A 165 6.06 -2.52 -31.36
#